data_AF-A0A1G8LSN9-F1
#
_entry.id   AF-A0A1G8LSN9-F1
#
_cell.length_a   1.000
_cell.length_b   1.000
_cell.length_c   1.000
_cell.angle_alpha   90.00
_cell.angle_beta   90.00
_cell.angle_gamma   90.00
#
_symmetry.space_group_name_H-M   'P 1'
#
loop_
_entity.id
_entity.type
_entity.pdbx_description
1 polymer ?
#
loop_
_entity_poly.entity_id
_entity_poly.type
_entity_poly.pdbx_seq_one_letter_code
_entity_poly.pdbx_strand_id
1 'polypeptide(L)'
;MVQNRSSSPRVNFMKGRRQDPNHWHEHAEKWRASGQEYSFYAMKLLTEYIEHALQFERLAAQEADPKLKAQFAEQAKAYRELAAERAARYGLPPPSPPPEATPV
;
A
#
# COMPACT_ATOMS: atom_id res chain seq x y z
N MET A 1 41.15 2.10 -39.17
CA MET A 1 40.03 1.58 -38.33
C MET A 1 39.54 2.71 -37.43
N VAL A 2 38.24 2.70 -37.15
CA VAL A 2 37.37 3.82 -36.79
C VAL A 2 37.66 4.47 -35.43
N GLN A 3 37.48 5.80 -35.39
CA GLN A 3 37.57 6.69 -34.22
C GLN A 3 36.36 6.47 -33.27
N ASN A 4 36.60 6.35 -31.97
CA ASN A 4 35.53 6.37 -30.96
C ASN A 4 35.59 7.69 -30.16
N ARG A 5 34.82 8.68 -30.61
CA ARG A 5 34.50 9.90 -29.86
C ARG A 5 33.10 9.71 -29.29
N SER A 6 33.00 9.36 -28.01
CA SER A 6 31.71 9.29 -27.31
C SER A 6 31.18 10.71 -27.08
N SER A 7 30.28 11.13 -27.98
CA SER A 7 29.46 12.33 -27.85
C SER A 7 28.39 12.14 -26.77
N SER A 8 28.32 13.05 -25.81
CA SER A 8 27.17 13.22 -24.92
C SER A 8 25.90 13.52 -25.71
N PRO A 9 24.75 12.87 -25.44
CA PRO A 9 23.48 13.34 -25.98
C PRO A 9 22.87 14.39 -25.04
N ARG A 10 22.71 15.60 -25.61
CA ARG A 10 21.84 16.69 -25.16
C ARG A 10 20.44 16.16 -24.80
N VAL A 11 19.93 16.54 -23.63
CA VAL A 11 18.52 16.38 -23.26
C VAL A 11 17.68 17.35 -24.10
N ASN A 12 16.98 16.81 -25.10
CA ASN A 12 15.94 17.54 -25.82
C ASN A 12 14.63 17.38 -25.05
N PHE A 13 14.21 18.47 -24.39
CA PHE A 13 12.92 18.57 -23.72
C PHE A 13 11.84 18.80 -24.77
N MET A 14 11.11 17.73 -25.14
CA MET A 14 9.92 17.84 -26.00
C MET A 14 8.65 17.54 -25.20
N LYS A 15 7.78 18.55 -25.21
CA LYS A 15 6.39 18.64 -24.75
C LYS A 15 5.55 17.38 -25.00
N GLY A 16 4.77 17.03 -23.98
CA GLY A 16 3.42 16.49 -24.15
C GLY A 16 3.31 14.99 -24.38
N ARG A 17 3.22 14.21 -23.29
CA ARG A 17 2.56 12.90 -23.31
C ARG A 17 1.73 12.73 -22.03
N ARG A 18 0.47 12.32 -22.21
CA ARG A 18 -0.48 11.95 -21.16
C ARG A 18 0.22 10.99 -20.18
N GLN A 19 0.01 11.18 -18.88
CA GLN A 19 0.43 10.17 -17.91
C GLN A 19 -0.33 8.88 -18.22
N ASP A 20 0.42 7.85 -18.62
CA ASP A 20 -0.10 6.50 -18.81
C ASP A 20 -0.34 5.90 -17.41
N PRO A 21 -1.58 5.53 -17.04
CA PRO A 21 -1.90 5.06 -15.69
C PRO A 21 -1.24 3.72 -15.34
N ASN A 22 -0.62 3.05 -16.33
CA ASN A 22 0.07 1.76 -16.18
C ASN A 22 1.60 1.83 -16.37
N HIS A 23 2.24 2.97 -16.13
CA HIS A 23 3.70 3.13 -16.23
C HIS A 23 4.51 2.22 -15.26
N TRP A 24 3.87 1.44 -14.40
CA TRP A 24 4.52 0.55 -13.45
C TRP A 24 5.00 -0.79 -14.03
N HIS A 25 4.71 -1.08 -15.30
CA HIS A 25 5.19 -2.32 -15.95
C HIS A 25 6.62 -2.23 -16.49
N GLU A 26 7.11 -1.05 -16.89
CA GLU A 26 8.48 -0.91 -17.42
C GLU A 26 9.55 -0.88 -16.33
N HIS A 27 9.19 -0.48 -15.11
CA HIS A 27 10.09 -0.58 -13.96
C HIS A 27 10.26 -2.03 -13.46
N ALA A 28 9.29 -2.91 -13.70
CA ALA A 28 9.29 -4.29 -13.17
C ALA A 28 10.48 -5.15 -13.66
N GLU A 29 11.06 -4.84 -14.81
CA GLU A 29 12.18 -5.64 -15.35
C GLU A 29 13.53 -5.30 -14.71
N LYS A 30 13.71 -4.05 -14.26
CA LYS A 30 14.91 -3.64 -13.50
C LYS A 30 14.90 -4.19 -12.06
N TRP A 31 13.72 -4.49 -11.49
CA TRP A 31 13.58 -5.05 -10.14
C TRP A 31 13.65 -6.58 -10.08
N ARG A 32 13.79 -7.29 -11.22
CA ARG A 32 13.87 -8.77 -11.24
C ARG A 32 15.13 -9.33 -10.53
N ALA A 33 16.13 -8.49 -10.25
CA ALA A 33 17.33 -8.86 -9.49
C ALA A 33 17.23 -8.63 -7.96
N SER A 34 16.21 -7.91 -7.45
CA SER A 34 16.03 -7.60 -6.01
C SER A 34 14.57 -7.61 -5.54
N GLY A 35 13.65 -8.16 -6.34
CA GLY A 35 12.20 -8.02 -6.18
C GLY A 35 11.54 -8.85 -5.05
N GLN A 36 12.26 -9.81 -4.45
CA GLN A 36 11.69 -10.59 -3.34
C GLN A 36 11.57 -9.77 -2.05
N GLU A 37 12.56 -8.92 -1.75
CA GLU A 37 12.55 -8.17 -0.49
C GLU A 37 11.45 -7.11 -0.49
N TYR A 38 11.29 -6.34 -1.58
CA TYR A 38 10.25 -5.32 -1.67
C TYR A 38 8.83 -5.92 -1.57
N SER A 39 8.58 -7.05 -2.22
CA SER A 39 7.29 -7.75 -2.12
C SER A 39 7.02 -8.27 -0.70
N PHE A 40 8.06 -8.73 0.01
CA PHE A 40 7.93 -9.19 1.39
C PHE A 40 7.62 -8.03 2.36
N TYR A 41 8.36 -6.92 2.28
CA TYR A 41 8.10 -5.73 3.11
C TYR A 41 6.73 -5.11 2.79
N ALA A 42 6.33 -5.13 1.52
CA ALA A 42 5.04 -4.66 1.05
C ALA A 42 3.87 -5.47 1.66
N MET A 43 3.96 -6.81 1.64
CA MET A 43 2.96 -7.68 2.25
C MET A 43 2.98 -7.59 3.77
N LYS A 44 4.17 -7.53 4.38
CA LYS A 44 4.30 -7.36 5.83
C LYS A 44 3.54 -6.12 6.29
N LEU A 45 3.77 -4.96 5.68
CA LEU A 45 3.10 -3.72 6.08
C LEU A 45 1.56 -3.80 5.96
N LEU A 46 1.06 -4.45 4.91
CA LEU A 46 -0.39 -4.69 4.76
C LEU A 46 -0.93 -5.54 5.91
N THR A 47 -0.22 -6.62 6.26
CA THR A 47 -0.58 -7.50 7.37
C THR A 47 -0.56 -6.74 8.71
N GLU A 48 0.46 -5.93 8.97
CA GLU A 48 0.57 -5.15 10.21
C GLU A 48 -0.60 -4.18 10.36
N TYR A 49 -1.04 -3.52 9.29
CA TYR A 49 -2.23 -2.67 9.33
C TYR A 49 -3.50 -3.46 9.66
N ILE A 50 -3.66 -4.66 9.10
CA ILE A 50 -4.80 -5.53 9.41
C ILE A 50 -4.74 -6.00 10.87
N GLU A 51 -3.56 -6.40 11.36
CA GLU A 51 -3.36 -6.84 12.74
C GLU A 51 -3.70 -5.75 13.75
N HIS A 52 -3.23 -4.52 13.52
CA HIS A 52 -3.57 -3.38 14.35
C HIS A 52 -5.07 -3.07 14.32
N ALA A 53 -5.70 -3.10 13.14
CA ALA A 53 -7.15 -2.94 13.04
C ALA A 53 -7.90 -3.95 13.91
N LEU A 54 -7.55 -5.24 13.80
CA LEU A 54 -8.16 -6.31 14.58
C LEU A 54 -7.92 -6.15 16.09
N GLN A 55 -6.73 -5.67 16.49
CA GLN A 55 -6.42 -5.40 17.89
C GLN A 55 -7.32 -4.30 18.45
N PHE A 56 -7.48 -3.18 17.74
CA PHE A 56 -8.35 -2.10 18.15
C PHE A 56 -9.83 -2.49 18.12
N GLU A 57 -10.27 -3.31 17.17
CA GLU A 57 -11.63 -3.89 17.14
C GLU A 57 -11.91 -4.71 18.41
N ARG A 58 -10.94 -5.55 18.83
CA ARG A 58 -11.06 -6.34 20.07
C ARG A 58 -11.07 -5.47 21.32
N LEU A 59 -10.24 -4.42 21.37
CA LEU A 59 -10.23 -3.46 22.47
C LEU A 59 -11.57 -2.73 22.55
N ALA A 60 -12.10 -2.23 21.43
CA ALA A 60 -13.41 -1.58 21.37
C ALA A 60 -14.55 -2.50 21.80
N ALA A 61 -14.47 -3.80 21.49
CA ALA A 61 -15.48 -4.78 21.88
C ALA A 61 -15.50 -5.06 23.40
N GLN A 62 -14.36 -4.95 24.06
CA GLN A 62 -14.20 -5.24 25.50
C GLN A 62 -14.26 -3.99 26.39
N GLU A 63 -14.13 -2.80 25.79
CA GLU A 63 -14.10 -1.54 26.52
C GLU A 63 -15.49 -1.13 27.03
N ALA A 64 -15.55 -0.74 28.31
CA ALA A 64 -16.76 -0.32 28.99
C ALA A 64 -16.96 1.20 28.91
N ASP A 65 -15.88 1.98 28.88
CA ASP A 65 -15.98 3.43 28.69
C ASP A 65 -16.41 3.74 27.25
N PRO A 66 -17.62 4.34 27.03
CA PRO A 66 -18.10 4.64 25.68
C PRO A 66 -17.18 5.59 24.92
N LYS A 67 -16.45 6.48 25.61
CA LYS A 67 -15.53 7.42 24.95
C LYS A 67 -14.29 6.69 24.43
N LEU A 68 -13.66 5.88 25.28
CA LEU A 68 -12.48 5.11 24.89
C LEU A 68 -12.82 4.03 23.85
N LYS A 69 -13.98 3.40 23.96
CA LYS A 69 -14.53 2.49 22.94
C LYS A 69 -14.63 3.14 21.57
N ALA A 70 -15.16 4.36 21.49
CA ALA A 70 -15.25 5.11 20.25
C ALA A 70 -13.86 5.42 19.67
N GLN A 71 -12.90 5.80 20.51
CA GLN A 71 -11.52 6.06 20.08
C GLN A 71 -10.86 4.79 19.50
N PHE A 72 -11.04 3.63 20.14
CA PHE A 72 -10.54 2.36 19.58
C PHE A 72 -11.21 2.02 18.25
N ALA A 73 -12.53 2.23 18.12
CA ALA A 73 -13.23 2.01 16.86
C ALA A 73 -12.72 2.93 15.73
N GLU A 74 -12.41 4.20 16.04
CA GLU A 74 -11.81 5.13 15.09
C GLU A 74 -10.41 4.68 14.64
N GLN A 75 -9.56 4.23 15.58
CA GLN A 75 -8.23 3.70 15.24
C GLN A 75 -8.34 2.45 14.35
N ALA A 76 -9.23 1.51 14.71
CA ALA A 76 -9.49 0.33 13.89
C ALA A 76 -9.86 0.69 12.45
N LYS A 77 -10.78 1.65 12.29
CA LYS A 77 -11.22 2.14 10.98
C LYS A 77 -10.06 2.73 10.18
N ALA A 78 -9.24 3.58 10.79
CA ALA A 78 -8.10 4.20 10.11
C ALA A 78 -7.10 3.14 9.59
N TYR A 79 -6.81 2.10 10.39
CA TYR A 79 -5.94 1.00 9.95
C TYR A 79 -6.56 0.16 8.82
N ARG A 80 -7.89 -0.05 8.81
CA ARG A 80 -8.59 -0.70 7.68
C ARG A 80 -8.49 0.12 6.39
N GLU A 81 -8.60 1.44 6.47
CA GLU A 81 -8.45 2.33 5.33
C GLU A 81 -7.03 2.27 4.75
N LEU A 82 -6.00 2.32 5.61
CA LEU A 82 -4.61 2.16 5.20
C LEU A 82 -4.35 0.79 4.55
N ALA A 83 -4.90 -0.28 5.11
CA ALA A 83 -4.81 -1.62 4.54
C ALA A 83 -5.50 -1.69 3.17
N ALA A 84 -6.70 -1.11 3.01
CA ALA A 84 -7.43 -1.10 1.76
C ALA A 84 -6.70 -0.31 0.67
N GLU A 85 -6.16 0.88 1.00
CA GLU A 85 -5.35 1.67 0.08
C GLU A 85 -4.13 0.87 -0.39
N ARG A 86 -3.48 0.16 0.54
CA ARG A 86 -2.29 -0.63 0.23
C ARG A 86 -2.63 -1.85 -0.63
N ALA A 87 -3.70 -2.57 -0.32
CA ALA A 87 -4.20 -3.69 -1.11
C ALA A 87 -4.53 -3.25 -2.55
N ALA A 88 -5.21 -2.10 -2.72
CA ALA A 88 -5.50 -1.53 -4.03
C ALA A 88 -4.23 -1.24 -4.84
N ARG A 89 -3.18 -0.68 -4.20
CA ARG A 89 -1.87 -0.44 -4.83
C ARG A 89 -1.18 -1.74 -5.29
N TYR A 90 -1.54 -2.89 -4.72
CA TYR A 90 -1.01 -4.20 -5.08
C TYR A 90 -1.91 -4.99 -6.04
N GLY A 91 -3.07 -4.45 -6.43
CA GLY A 91 -4.06 -5.19 -7.22
C GLY A 91 -4.74 -6.33 -6.44
N LEU A 92 -4.71 -6.27 -5.10
CA LEU A 92 -5.39 -7.21 -4.22
C LEU A 92 -6.81 -6.72 -3.90
N PRO A 93 -7.74 -7.64 -3.56
CA PRO A 93 -9.04 -7.24 -3.06
C PRO A 93 -8.91 -6.48 -1.73
N PRO A 94 -9.87 -5.59 -1.40
CA PRO A 94 -9.89 -4.90 -0.12
C PRO A 94 -9.98 -5.91 1.05
N PRO A 95 -9.40 -5.59 2.21
CA PRO A 95 -9.46 -6.46 3.39
C PRO A 95 -10.92 -6.67 3.82
N SER A 96 -11.21 -7.87 4.33
CA SER A 96 -12.55 -8.22 4.81
C SER A 96 -13.10 -7.17 5.77
N PRO A 97 -14.42 -6.87 5.73
CA PRO A 97 -15.02 -5.93 6.66
C PRO A 97 -14.82 -6.41 8.12
N PRO A 98 -14.91 -5.49 9.10
CA PRO A 98 -14.84 -5.86 10.50
C PRO A 98 -15.86 -6.97 10.80
N PRO A 99 -15.51 -7.96 11.65
CA PRO A 99 -16.49 -8.93 12.13
C PRO A 99 -17.62 -8.14 12.78
N GLU A 100 -18.81 -8.33 12.22
CA GLU A 100 -20.03 -7.58 12.45
C GLU A 100 -20.19 -7.18 13.93
N ALA A 101 -20.22 -5.87 14.18
CA ALA A 101 -20.65 -5.32 15.46
C ALA A 101 -22.16 -5.58 15.60
N THR A 102 -22.55 -6.83 15.82
CA THR A 102 -23.92 -7.17 16.17
C THR A 102 -24.21 -6.52 17.53
N PRO A 103 -25.12 -5.53 17.61
CA PRO A 103 -25.57 -5.04 18.89
C PRO A 103 -26.39 -6.17 19.53
N VAL A 104 -25.89 -6.72 20.63
CA VAL A 104 -26.67 -7.56 21.54
C VAL A 104 -27.44 -6.69 22.53
#